data_AF-A0A815RVW0-F1
#
_entry.id   AF-A0A815RVW0-F1
#
_cell.length_a   1.000
_cell.length_b   1.000
_cell.length_c   1.000
_cell.angle_alpha   90.00
_cell.angle_beta   90.00
_cell.angle_gamma   90.00
#
_symmetry.space_group_name_H-M   'P 1'
#
loop_
_entity.id
_entity.type
_entity.pdbx_description
1 polymer ?
#
loop_
_entity_poly.entity_id
_entity_poly.type
_entity_poly.pdbx_seq_one_letter_code
_entity_poly.pdbx_strand_id
1 'polypeptide(L)'
;MKNTESPDVLEKYRGREQIKKFLQAARDAGMDNLHVTTETLLEAGNDRLIEIGSYQHSLDKGHYLVIWKRTSEGKNEWQLDIDIFN
;
A
#
# COMPACT_ATOMS: atom_id res chain seq x y z
N MET A 1 13.35 22.15 29.28
CA MET A 1 12.19 22.01 28.37
C MET A 1 12.15 20.55 27.94
N LYS A 2 11.09 19.81 28.25
CA LYS A 2 10.91 18.42 27.84
C LYS A 2 9.57 18.29 27.14
N ASN A 3 9.59 17.45 26.09
CA ASN A 3 8.48 16.78 25.42
C ASN A 3 7.69 17.63 24.41
N THR A 4 7.42 17.18 23.19
CA THR A 4 7.54 15.84 22.58
C THR A 4 7.35 16.06 21.08
N GLU A 5 8.35 15.73 20.26
CA GLU A 5 8.06 15.39 18.87
C GLU A 5 7.18 14.14 18.95
N SER A 6 5.89 14.28 18.61
CA SER A 6 5.03 13.12 18.40
C SER A 6 5.74 12.26 17.36
N PRO A 7 5.99 10.97 17.61
CA PRO A 7 6.39 10.08 16.52
C PRO A 7 5.32 10.23 15.45
N ASP A 8 5.71 10.57 14.23
CA ASP A 8 4.82 10.62 13.08
C ASP A 8 3.93 9.39 13.14
N VAL A 9 2.65 9.60 13.47
CA VAL A 9 1.73 8.49 13.66
C VAL A 9 1.54 7.91 12.27
N LEU A 10 2.23 6.81 11.99
CA LEU A 10 1.95 6.00 10.81
C LEU A 10 0.46 5.64 10.86
N GLU A 11 -0.32 6.32 10.03
CA GLU A 11 -1.75 6.11 9.96
C GLU A 11 -1.99 4.70 9.40
N LYS A 12 -2.79 3.90 10.12
CA LYS A 12 -2.99 2.48 9.81
C LYS A 12 -4.47 2.20 9.61
N TYR A 13 -4.81 1.80 8.39
CA TYR A 13 -6.15 1.36 8.02
C TYR A 13 -6.20 -0.17 8.01
N ARG A 14 -7.20 -0.76 8.67
CA ARG A 14 -7.37 -2.22 8.72
C ARG A 14 -8.70 -2.67 8.15
N GLY A 15 -8.63 -3.67 7.27
CA GLY A 15 -9.79 -4.28 6.65
C GLY A 15 -10.32 -3.49 5.44
N ARG A 16 -11.02 -4.21 4.57
CA ARG A 16 -11.42 -3.72 3.23
C ARG A 16 -12.25 -2.45 3.27
N GLU A 17 -13.18 -2.33 4.22
CA GLU A 17 -14.09 -1.17 4.31
C GLU A 17 -13.36 0.12 4.73
N GLN A 18 -12.39 0.03 5.64
CA GLN A 18 -11.61 1.20 6.03
C GLN A 18 -10.70 1.66 4.89
N ILE A 19 -10.04 0.70 4.22
CA ILE A 19 -9.19 0.97 3.06
C ILE A 19 -10.01 1.61 1.93
N LYS A 20 -11.23 1.11 1.67
CA LYS A 20 -12.13 1.68 0.67
C LYS A 20 -12.48 3.14 0.98
N LYS A 21 -12.78 3.46 2.25
CA LYS A 21 -13.06 4.84 2.68
C LYS A 21 -11.84 5.76 2.53
N PHE A 22 -10.67 5.28 2.92
CA PHE A 22 -9.40 6.00 2.75
C PHE A 22 -9.13 6.34 1.28
N LEU A 23 -9.20 5.35 0.39
CA LEU A 23 -8.98 5.55 -1.04
C LEU A 23 -10.06 6.44 -1.68
N GLN A 24 -11.30 6.37 -1.20
CA GLN A 24 -12.35 7.28 -1.66
C GLN A 24 -12.05 8.72 -1.26
N ALA A 25 -11.65 8.97 -0.02
CA ALA A 25 -11.25 10.30 0.45
C ALA A 25 -10.05 10.86 -0.34
N ALA A 26 -9.06 10.02 -0.66
CA ALA A 26 -7.91 10.41 -1.48
C ALA A 26 -8.35 10.84 -2.90
N ARG A 27 -9.27 10.09 -3.52
CA ARG A 27 -9.85 10.46 -4.82
C ARG A 27 -10.65 11.76 -4.75
N ASP A 28 -11.48 11.92 -3.72
CA ASP A 28 -12.29 13.13 -3.52
C ASP A 28 -11.40 14.37 -3.27
N ALA A 29 -10.19 14.17 -2.72
CA ALA A 29 -9.18 15.20 -2.55
C ALA A 29 -8.36 15.51 -3.82
N GLY A 30 -8.63 14.83 -4.94
CA GLY A 30 -7.99 15.11 -6.23
C GLY A 30 -6.82 14.19 -6.60
N MET A 31 -6.66 13.05 -5.92
CA MET A 31 -5.72 12.02 -6.38
C MET A 31 -6.21 11.43 -7.71
N ASP A 32 -5.58 11.83 -8.80
CA ASP A 32 -5.85 11.34 -10.16
C ASP A 32 -4.57 10.81 -10.84
N ASN A 33 -4.71 10.09 -11.96
CA ASN A 33 -3.58 9.64 -12.79
C ASN A 33 -2.49 8.85 -12.04
N LEU A 34 -2.88 8.02 -11.06
CA LEU A 34 -1.94 7.16 -10.34
C LEU A 34 -1.29 6.15 -11.31
N HIS A 35 0.03 6.24 -11.41
CA HIS A 35 0.90 5.30 -12.10
C HIS A 35 1.76 4.58 -11.06
N VAL A 36 1.91 3.27 -11.21
CA VAL A 36 2.77 2.44 -10.36
C VAL A 36 3.76 1.68 -11.22
N THR A 37 5.01 1.66 -10.78
CA THR A 37 6.11 0.93 -11.41
C THR A 37 6.61 -0.11 -10.44
N THR A 38 6.53 -1.38 -10.83
CA THR A 38 7.16 -2.49 -10.09
C THR A 38 8.66 -2.47 -10.37
N GLU A 39 9.47 -2.43 -9.32
CA GLU A 39 10.94 -2.42 -9.45
C GLU A 39 11.55 -3.75 -9.02
N THR A 40 10.98 -4.40 -8.01
CA THR A 40 11.47 -5.66 -7.48
C THR A 40 10.34 -6.54 -6.97
N LEU A 41 10.44 -7.84 -7.25
CA LEU A 41 9.57 -8.88 -6.72
C LEU A 41 10.44 -9.92 -6.01
N LEU A 42 10.14 -10.20 -4.75
CA LEU A 42 10.82 -11.21 -3.94
C LEU A 42 9.81 -12.25 -3.47
N GLU A 43 10.06 -13.52 -3.76
CA GLU A 43 9.26 -14.60 -3.18
C GLU A 43 9.55 -14.72 -1.67
N ALA A 44 8.50 -14.85 -0.86
CA ALA A 44 8.58 -14.93 0.60
C ALA A 44 7.90 -16.19 1.13
N GLY A 45 8.19 -17.34 0.51
CA GLY A 45 7.50 -18.60 0.74
C GLY A 45 6.52 -18.93 -0.39
N ASN A 46 5.69 -19.95 -0.20
CA ASN A 46 4.85 -20.50 -1.28
C ASN A 46 3.60 -19.68 -1.59
N ASP A 47 3.14 -18.87 -0.63
CA ASP A 47 1.88 -18.12 -0.69
C ASP A 47 2.08 -16.62 -0.47
N ARG A 48 3.33 -16.13 -0.50
CA ARG A 48 3.69 -14.73 -0.24
C ARG A 48 4.69 -14.19 -1.26
N LEU A 49 4.50 -12.92 -1.60
CA LEU A 49 5.43 -12.17 -2.43
C LEU A 49 5.58 -10.76 -1.85
N ILE A 50 6.81 -10.25 -1.84
CA ILE A 50 7.12 -8.86 -1.49
C ILE A 50 7.36 -8.11 -2.80
N GLU A 51 6.60 -7.06 -3.04
CA GLU A 51 6.79 -6.13 -4.14
C GLU A 51 7.33 -4.81 -3.59
N ILE A 52 8.36 -4.28 -4.25
CA ILE A 52 8.89 -2.95 -4.01
C ILE A 52 8.79 -2.18 -5.32
N GLY A 53 8.32 -0.94 -5.24
CA GLY A 53 8.16 -0.11 -6.41
C GLY A 53 8.01 1.36 -6.09
N SER A 54 7.76 2.13 -7.14
CA SER A 54 7.51 3.56 -7.08
C SER A 54 6.14 3.90 -7.63
N TYR A 55 5.57 4.98 -7.14
CA TYR A 55 4.32 5.52 -7.65
C TYR A 55 4.51 6.99 -8.05
N GLN A 56 3.67 7.44 -8.98
CA GLN A 56 3.58 8.82 -9.37
C GLN A 56 2.13 9.16 -9.67
N HIS A 57 1.69 10.33 -9.23
CA HIS A 57 0.44 10.93 -9.65
C HIS A 57 0.64 12.43 -9.91
N SER A 58 -0.44 13.15 -10.20
CA SER A 58 -0.37 14.57 -10.58
C SER A 58 0.19 15.49 -9.49
N LEU A 59 0.11 15.11 -8.22
CA LEU A 59 0.49 15.96 -7.08
C LEU A 59 1.70 15.42 -6.31
N ASP A 60 2.04 14.14 -6.44
CA ASP A 60 3.10 13.53 -5.65
C ASP A 60 3.77 12.33 -6.35
N LYS A 61 4.92 11.93 -5.83
CA LYS A 61 5.63 10.71 -6.19
C LYS A 61 6.35 10.15 -4.98
N GLY A 62 6.39 8.83 -4.89
CA GLY A 62 6.99 8.15 -3.75
C GLY A 62 7.32 6.71 -4.06
N HIS A 63 7.60 5.96 -2.99
CA HIS A 63 7.91 4.54 -3.05
C HIS A 63 6.92 3.76 -2.19
N TYR A 64 6.72 2.50 -2.54
CA TYR A 64 5.86 1.59 -1.81
C TYR A 64 6.53 0.23 -1.60
N LEU A 65 6.05 -0.45 -0.57
CA LEU A 65 6.28 -1.87 -0.31
C LEU A 65 4.93 -2.54 -0.10
N VAL A 66 4.69 -3.60 -0.86
CA VAL A 66 3.49 -4.41 -0.78
C VAL A 66 3.84 -5.84 -0.43
N ILE A 67 3.07 -6.44 0.47
CA ILE A 67 3.06 -7.88 0.69
C ILE A 67 1.79 -8.46 0.08
N TRP A 68 1.98 -9.35 -0.88
CA TRP A 68 0.92 -10.12 -1.51
C TRP A 68 0.68 -11.45 -0.76
N LYS A 69 -0.57 -11.89 -0.76
CA LYS A 69 -1.01 -13.23 -0.31
C LYS A 69 -1.66 -13.98 -1.43
N ARG A 70 -1.27 -15.24 -1.64
CA ARG A 70 -2.03 -16.16 -2.48
C ARG A 70 -3.24 -16.68 -1.70
N THR A 71 -4.42 -16.55 -2.28
CA THR A 71 -5.64 -17.09 -1.68
C THR A 71 -5.75 -18.60 -1.96
N SER A 72 -6.18 -19.34 -0.93
CA SER A 72 -6.39 -20.79 -1.02
C SER A 72 -7.72 -21.17 -1.68
N GLU A 73 -8.63 -20.19 -1.85
CA GLU A 73 -9.93 -20.39 -2.48
C GLU A 73 -9.82 -20.47 -4.01
N GLY A 74 -9.37 -21.64 -4.48
CA GLY A 74 -9.72 -22.20 -5.79
C GLY A 74 -9.21 -21.52 -7.06
N LYS A 75 -8.55 -20.36 -6.99
CA LYS A 75 -8.19 -19.59 -8.21
C LYS A 75 -6.75 -19.12 -8.33
N ASN A 76 -5.83 -19.52 -7.45
CA ASN A 76 -4.43 -19.03 -7.48
C ASN A 76 -4.36 -17.49 -7.59
N GLU A 77 -5.30 -16.78 -6.96
CA GLU A 77 -5.37 -15.32 -7.02
C GLU A 77 -4.50 -14.71 -5.93
N TRP A 78 -3.73 -13.69 -6.31
CA TRP A 78 -2.95 -12.86 -5.39
C TRP A 78 -3.77 -11.66 -4.93
N GLN A 79 -3.69 -11.35 -3.64
CA GLN A 79 -4.35 -10.20 -3.02
C GLN A 79 -3.37 -9.41 -2.17
N LEU A 80 -3.57 -8.10 -2.08
CA LEU A 80 -2.83 -7.22 -1.17
C LEU A 80 -3.15 -7.60 0.28
N ASP A 81 -2.12 -7.99 1.05
CA ASP A 81 -2.23 -8.23 2.49
C ASP A 81 -1.77 -7.00 3.27
N ILE A 82 -0.63 -6.42 2.87
CA ILE A 82 -0.06 -5.21 3.45
C ILE A 82 0.38 -4.29 2.31
N ASP A 83 0.07 -3.01 2.43
CA ASP A 83 0.49 -1.94 1.52
C ASP A 83 1.00 -0.77 2.37
N ILE A 84 2.24 -0.34 2.13
CA ILE A 84 2.92 0.73 2.85
C ILE A 84 3.59 1.62 1.81
N PHE A 85 3.32 2.91 1.86
CA PHE A 85 3.91 3.91 0.98
C PHE A 85 4.26 5.17 1.77
N ASN A 86 5.12 6.01 1.18
CA ASN A 86 5.49 7.33 1.70
C ASN A 86 5.04 8.45 0.79
#